data_AF-Q8KSI7-F1
#
_entry.id   AF-Q8KSI7-F1
#
_cell.length_a   1.000
_cell.length_b   1.000
_cell.length_c   1.000
_cell.angle_alpha   90.00
_cell.angle_beta   90.00
_cell.angle_gamma   90.00
#
_symmetry.space_group_name_H-M   'P 1'
#
loop_
_entity.id
_entity.type
_entity.pdbx_description
1 polymer ?
#
loop_
_entity_poly.entity_id
_entity_poly.type
_entity_poly.pdbx_seq_one_letter_code
_entity_poly.pdbx_strand_id
1 'polypeptide(L)'
;IDNSLRACDKYDVQYAVHTDSLNEGGFVENTLNAFAGRTVHTFHTEGAGGGHAPDIMIVAGQDNILPSSTNPTNPYTQNVIDELFDMTMVCHNLDPKVPEDVAFAESRVRKQTVAAEDVLHDMGALSVMTSDAMAMGRVGEVAMRCWQLADKMK
;
A
#
# COMPACT_ATOMS: atom_id res chain seq x y z
N ILE A 1 -16.47 -4.26 -3.51
CA ILE A 1 -15.98 -3.25 -4.48
C ILE A 1 -17.13 -2.65 -5.30
N ASP A 2 -17.73 -3.37 -6.27
CA ASP A 2 -18.72 -2.77 -7.20
C ASP A 2 -19.91 -2.08 -6.52
N ASN A 3 -20.56 -2.74 -5.55
CA ASN A 3 -21.69 -2.15 -4.84
C ASN A 3 -21.32 -0.84 -4.10
N SER A 4 -20.14 -0.80 -3.47
CA SER A 4 -19.65 0.39 -2.78
C SER A 4 -19.37 1.51 -3.77
N LEU A 5 -18.76 1.22 -4.91
CA LEU A 5 -18.49 2.22 -5.95
C LEU A 5 -19.76 2.81 -6.54
N ARG A 6 -20.79 1.99 -6.79
CA ARG A 6 -22.12 2.51 -7.22
C ARG A 6 -22.73 3.45 -6.18
N ALA A 7 -22.51 3.19 -4.90
CA ALA A 7 -22.95 4.10 -3.84
C ALA A 7 -22.12 5.39 -3.82
N CYS A 8 -20.80 5.29 -3.96
CA CYS A 8 -19.90 6.44 -4.09
C CYS A 8 -20.31 7.36 -5.24
N ASP A 9 -20.55 6.81 -6.44
CA ASP A 9 -21.03 7.57 -7.60
C ASP A 9 -22.38 8.24 -7.34
N LYS A 10 -23.30 7.54 -6.64
CA LYS A 10 -24.63 8.07 -6.31
C LYS A 10 -24.58 9.25 -5.33
N TYR A 11 -23.65 9.23 -4.39
CA TYR A 11 -23.57 10.21 -3.30
C TYR A 11 -22.43 11.22 -3.46
N ASP A 12 -21.65 11.14 -4.55
CA ASP A 12 -20.47 11.98 -4.82
C ASP A 12 -19.46 11.98 -3.66
N VAL A 13 -19.04 10.77 -3.26
CA VAL A 13 -18.05 10.55 -2.19
C VAL A 13 -16.92 9.65 -2.66
N GLN A 14 -15.72 9.86 -2.12
CA GLN A 14 -14.54 9.07 -2.49
C GLN A 14 -14.63 7.62 -1.99
N TYR A 15 -14.10 6.67 -2.78
CA TYR A 15 -13.87 5.29 -2.36
C TYR A 15 -12.39 5.06 -2.07
N ALA A 16 -12.03 4.95 -0.78
CA ALA A 16 -10.70 4.51 -0.37
C ALA A 16 -10.68 2.99 -0.17
N VAL A 17 -9.62 2.32 -0.62
CA VAL A 17 -9.55 0.85 -0.58
C VAL A 17 -8.18 0.32 -0.12
N HIS A 18 -8.24 -0.71 0.71
CA HIS A 18 -7.20 -1.70 0.99
C HIS A 18 -7.64 -2.99 0.29
N THR A 19 -6.86 -3.49 -0.66
CA THR A 19 -7.29 -4.61 -1.51
C THR A 19 -6.96 -5.98 -0.90
N ASP A 20 -7.37 -7.04 -1.56
CA ASP A 20 -7.27 -8.41 -1.06
C ASP A 20 -5.84 -8.95 -1.12
N SER A 21 -5.13 -8.89 0.00
CA SER A 21 -3.74 -9.38 0.10
C SER A 21 -3.60 -10.88 -0.15
N LEU A 22 -4.66 -11.65 0.10
CA LEU A 22 -4.65 -13.10 -0.03
C LEU A 22 -4.95 -13.56 -1.45
N ASN A 23 -5.40 -12.65 -2.32
CA ASN A 23 -5.93 -12.96 -3.64
C ASN A 23 -7.08 -13.98 -3.58
N GLU A 24 -7.86 -13.99 -2.49
CA GLU A 24 -8.96 -14.93 -2.27
C GLU A 24 -10.13 -14.68 -3.25
N GLY A 25 -10.48 -13.42 -3.47
CA GLY A 25 -11.49 -12.98 -4.44
C GLY A 25 -10.99 -12.89 -5.88
N GLY A 26 -9.72 -13.22 -6.11
CA GLY A 26 -9.00 -13.07 -7.38
C GLY A 26 -7.73 -12.22 -7.25
N PHE A 27 -6.97 -12.13 -8.34
CA PHE A 27 -5.75 -11.33 -8.40
C PHE A 27 -6.05 -9.85 -8.65
N VAL A 28 -5.01 -9.01 -8.70
CA VAL A 28 -5.13 -7.55 -8.85
C VAL A 28 -5.96 -7.15 -10.09
N GLU A 29 -5.90 -7.91 -11.18
CA GLU A 29 -6.68 -7.66 -12.40
C GLU A 29 -8.17 -7.85 -12.16
N ASN A 30 -8.57 -8.80 -11.31
CA ASN A 30 -9.97 -9.00 -10.93
C ASN A 30 -10.49 -7.77 -10.15
N THR A 31 -9.68 -7.23 -9.26
CA THR A 31 -10.00 -5.99 -8.52
C THR A 31 -10.06 -4.76 -9.43
N LEU A 32 -9.11 -4.61 -10.37
CA LEU A 32 -9.14 -3.54 -11.38
C LEU A 32 -10.40 -3.64 -12.26
N ASN A 33 -10.76 -4.85 -12.69
CA ASN A 33 -12.01 -5.09 -13.43
C ASN A 33 -13.24 -4.71 -12.59
N ALA A 34 -13.22 -4.98 -11.28
CA ALA A 34 -14.30 -4.60 -10.37
C ALA A 34 -14.39 -3.08 -10.15
N PHE A 35 -13.29 -2.34 -10.28
CA PHE A 35 -13.33 -0.87 -10.29
C PHE A 35 -14.07 -0.33 -11.52
N ALA A 36 -13.99 -1.02 -12.66
CA ALA A 36 -14.70 -0.67 -13.89
C ALA A 36 -14.44 0.78 -14.34
N GLY A 37 -13.19 1.24 -14.20
CA GLY A 37 -12.75 2.59 -14.58
C GLY A 37 -13.29 3.73 -13.70
N ARG A 38 -13.98 3.44 -12.60
CA ARG A 38 -14.45 4.46 -11.64
C ARG A 38 -13.31 4.99 -10.78
N THR A 39 -13.44 6.21 -10.28
CA THR A 39 -12.42 6.84 -9.44
C THR A 39 -12.25 6.08 -8.13
N VAL A 40 -11.01 5.72 -7.81
CA VAL A 40 -10.65 5.00 -6.58
C VAL A 40 -9.39 5.59 -5.96
N HIS A 41 -9.39 5.78 -4.65
CA HIS A 41 -8.19 6.07 -3.88
C HIS A 41 -7.62 4.76 -3.33
N THR A 42 -6.45 4.33 -3.79
CA THR A 42 -5.76 3.18 -3.22
C THR A 42 -4.89 3.60 -2.03
N PHE A 43 -5.17 3.06 -0.85
CA PHE A 43 -4.28 3.23 0.30
C PHE A 43 -3.02 2.38 0.16
N HIS A 44 -1.94 2.86 0.77
CA HIS A 44 -0.63 2.18 0.87
C HIS A 44 -0.30 1.34 -0.37
N THR A 45 -0.27 2.01 -1.52
CA THR A 45 -0.29 1.42 -2.87
C THR A 45 0.94 0.55 -3.15
N GLU A 46 2.03 0.75 -2.40
CA GLU A 46 3.21 -0.11 -2.43
C GLU A 46 2.92 -1.54 -1.93
N GLY A 47 2.01 -1.68 -0.97
CA GLY A 47 1.44 -2.95 -0.53
C GLY A 47 1.93 -3.51 0.81
N ALA A 48 2.94 -2.94 1.47
CA ALA A 48 3.34 -3.38 2.82
C ALA A 48 2.24 -3.09 3.85
N GLY A 49 1.58 -1.93 3.75
CA GLY A 49 0.35 -1.61 4.50
C GLY A 49 -0.83 -2.51 4.14
N GLY A 50 -0.75 -3.21 3.00
CA GLY A 50 -1.60 -4.30 2.54
C GLY A 50 -2.19 -4.07 1.16
N GLY A 51 -2.62 -5.15 0.52
CA GLY A 51 -3.06 -5.17 -0.87
C GLY A 51 -2.54 -6.42 -1.58
N HIS A 52 -3.04 -6.65 -2.80
CA HIS A 52 -2.72 -7.82 -3.61
C HIS A 52 -1.20 -8.10 -3.61
N ALA A 53 -0.81 -9.27 -3.09
CA ALA A 53 0.58 -9.68 -3.06
C ALA A 53 0.93 -10.43 -4.34
N PRO A 54 2.03 -10.08 -5.04
CA PRO A 54 3.02 -9.05 -4.72
C PRO A 54 2.82 -7.72 -5.46
N ASP A 55 1.75 -7.57 -6.25
CA ASP A 55 1.70 -6.68 -7.42
C ASP A 55 0.66 -5.55 -7.34
N ILE A 56 0.08 -5.26 -6.17
CA ILE A 56 -0.85 -4.13 -5.99
C ILE A 56 -0.31 -2.79 -6.52
N MET A 57 1.00 -2.57 -6.51
CA MET A 57 1.64 -1.35 -7.00
C MET A 57 1.30 -1.01 -8.46
N ILE A 58 0.92 -1.99 -9.30
CA ILE A 58 0.56 -1.73 -10.71
C ILE A 58 -0.63 -0.77 -10.87
N VAL A 59 -1.46 -0.63 -9.83
CA VAL A 59 -2.63 0.26 -9.86
C VAL A 59 -2.25 1.74 -9.98
N ALA A 60 -1.01 2.12 -9.62
CA ALA A 60 -0.51 3.47 -9.80
C ALA A 60 -0.39 3.89 -11.29
N GLY A 61 -0.37 2.91 -12.20
CA GLY A 61 -0.36 3.15 -13.65
C GLY A 61 -1.75 3.33 -14.29
N GLN A 62 -2.82 3.40 -13.50
CA GLN A 62 -4.20 3.48 -14.00
C GLN A 62 -4.76 4.90 -13.86
N ASP A 63 -5.38 5.41 -14.94
CA ASP A 63 -5.88 6.80 -15.01
C ASP A 63 -6.97 7.13 -13.97
N ASN A 64 -7.74 6.12 -13.54
CA ASN A 64 -8.84 6.28 -12.60
C ASN A 64 -8.42 6.10 -11.13
N ILE A 65 -7.13 5.92 -10.85
CA ILE A 65 -6.61 5.67 -9.51
C ILE A 65 -5.94 6.94 -8.96
N LEU A 66 -6.23 7.24 -7.69
CA LEU A 66 -5.52 8.22 -6.88
C LEU A 66 -4.63 7.46 -5.90
N PRO A 67 -3.37 7.15 -6.26
CA PRO A 67 -2.54 6.28 -5.45
C PRO A 67 -1.88 7.06 -4.30
N SER A 68 -1.92 6.46 -3.11
CA SER A 68 -1.26 7.01 -1.93
C SER A 68 -0.34 6.00 -1.26
N SER A 69 0.65 6.54 -0.56
CA SER A 69 1.53 5.81 0.34
C SER A 69 1.18 6.06 1.80
N THR A 70 1.62 5.15 2.66
CA THR A 70 1.65 5.36 4.10
C THR A 70 3.10 5.45 4.56
N ASN A 71 3.32 6.11 5.70
CA ASN A 71 4.63 6.68 5.96
C ASN A 71 5.73 5.76 6.52
N PRO A 72 5.51 4.52 7.00
CA PRO A 72 6.64 3.73 7.52
C PRO A 72 7.61 3.22 6.46
N THR A 73 7.15 3.03 5.22
CA THR A 73 7.97 2.57 4.10
C THR A 73 8.83 3.68 3.49
N ASN A 74 8.49 4.95 3.76
CA ASN A 74 9.03 6.11 3.06
C ASN A 74 9.98 6.95 3.94
N PRO A 75 11.23 7.19 3.55
CA PRO A 75 11.95 6.53 2.47
C PRO A 75 12.41 5.11 2.85
N TYR A 76 12.81 4.31 1.87
CA TYR A 76 13.51 3.05 2.10
C TYR A 76 14.85 3.30 2.83
N THR A 77 15.04 2.68 4.00
CA THR A 77 16.26 2.79 4.83
C THR A 77 16.83 1.42 5.21
N GLN A 78 17.94 1.39 5.95
CA GLN A 78 18.58 0.14 6.36
C GLN A 78 17.68 -0.76 7.22
N ASN A 79 16.86 -0.18 8.11
CA ASN A 79 16.06 -0.94 9.08
C ASN A 79 14.63 -1.24 8.59
N VAL A 80 14.22 -0.69 7.44
CA VAL A 80 12.79 -0.65 7.05
C VAL A 80 12.19 -2.05 6.88
N ILE A 81 12.96 -2.99 6.31
CA ILE A 81 12.45 -4.35 6.03
C ILE A 81 12.32 -5.16 7.31
N ASP A 82 13.33 -5.12 8.19
CA ASP A 82 13.28 -5.83 9.47
C ASP A 82 12.16 -5.30 10.36
N GLU A 83 11.98 -3.96 10.41
CA GLU A 83 10.88 -3.34 11.15
C GLU A 83 9.51 -3.75 10.60
N LEU A 84 9.31 -3.67 9.27
CA LEU A 84 8.03 -3.99 8.65
C LEU A 84 7.69 -5.48 8.77
N PHE A 85 8.68 -6.36 8.66
CA PHE A 85 8.49 -7.80 8.81
C PHE A 85 8.02 -8.12 10.23
N ASP A 86 8.75 -7.67 11.26
CA ASP A 86 8.38 -7.93 12.65
C ASP A 86 7.03 -7.27 13.03
N MET A 87 6.80 -6.04 12.56
CA MET A 87 5.50 -5.36 12.71
C MET A 87 4.36 -6.17 12.10
N THR A 88 4.54 -6.72 10.89
CA THR A 88 3.52 -7.53 10.21
C THR A 88 3.23 -8.81 10.99
N MET A 89 4.28 -9.49 11.48
CA MET A 89 4.17 -10.69 12.30
C MET A 89 3.37 -10.42 13.58
N VAL A 90 3.69 -9.34 14.29
CA VAL A 90 2.97 -8.95 15.52
C VAL A 90 1.53 -8.55 15.24
N CYS A 91 1.29 -7.68 14.25
CA CYS A 91 -0.05 -7.17 13.95
C CYS A 91 -1.04 -8.24 13.52
N HIS A 92 -0.57 -9.34 12.93
CA HIS A 92 -1.42 -10.45 12.46
C HIS A 92 -1.31 -11.70 13.36
N ASN A 93 -0.65 -11.59 14.52
CA ASN A 93 -0.45 -12.69 15.47
C ASN A 93 0.17 -13.96 14.83
N LEU A 94 1.12 -13.75 13.93
CA LEU A 94 1.81 -14.80 13.18
C LEU A 94 2.92 -15.45 14.02
N ASP A 95 3.18 -16.73 13.82
CA ASP A 95 4.25 -17.47 14.48
C ASP A 95 5.46 -17.66 13.54
N PRO A 96 6.68 -17.17 13.89
CA PRO A 96 7.88 -17.38 13.07
C PRO A 96 8.30 -18.86 12.95
N LYS A 97 7.67 -19.77 13.71
CA LYS A 97 7.87 -21.22 13.61
C LYS A 97 6.92 -21.88 12.60
N VAL A 98 5.91 -21.18 12.11
CA VAL A 98 4.96 -21.66 11.10
C VAL A 98 5.41 -21.15 9.72
N PRO A 99 5.84 -22.04 8.79
CA PRO A 99 6.35 -21.62 7.49
C PRO A 99 5.36 -20.80 6.66
N GLU A 100 4.06 -21.12 6.75
CA GLU A 100 2.99 -20.43 6.03
C GLU A 100 2.80 -18.99 6.53
N ASP A 101 2.95 -18.76 7.83
CA ASP A 101 2.89 -17.44 8.45
C ASP A 101 4.08 -16.56 8.01
N VAL A 102 5.28 -17.15 7.99
CA VAL A 102 6.48 -16.48 7.46
C VAL A 102 6.31 -16.18 5.98
N ALA A 103 5.83 -17.13 5.17
CA ALA A 103 5.59 -16.94 3.76
C ALA A 103 4.56 -15.83 3.48
N PHE A 104 3.51 -15.74 4.30
CA PHE A 104 2.56 -14.62 4.21
C PHE A 104 3.23 -13.27 4.51
N ALA A 105 4.02 -13.17 5.58
CA ALA A 105 4.72 -11.94 5.92
C ALA A 105 5.75 -11.53 4.84
N GLU A 106 6.52 -12.47 4.31
CA GLU A 106 7.47 -12.24 3.21
C GLU A 106 6.77 -11.86 1.90
N SER A 107 5.57 -12.40 1.65
CA SER A 107 4.78 -12.05 0.47
C SER A 107 4.33 -10.59 0.50
N ARG A 108 4.15 -10.01 1.69
CA ARG A 108 3.65 -8.65 1.92
C ARG A 108 4.78 -7.63 2.08
N VAL A 109 5.85 -7.96 2.80
CA VAL A 109 6.98 -7.07 3.08
C VAL A 109 8.10 -7.33 2.08
N ARG A 110 8.15 -6.54 1.02
CA ARG A 110 9.06 -6.77 -0.12
C ARG A 110 10.01 -5.61 -0.30
N LYS A 111 11.31 -5.88 -0.20
CA LYS A 111 12.36 -4.88 -0.43
C LYS A 111 12.24 -4.18 -1.79
N GLN A 112 11.82 -4.91 -2.81
CA GLN A 112 11.74 -4.45 -4.19
C GLN A 112 10.68 -3.37 -4.35
N THR A 113 9.46 -3.60 -3.82
CA THR A 113 8.37 -2.63 -3.93
C THR A 113 8.57 -1.45 -2.98
N VAL A 114 9.06 -1.65 -1.75
CA VAL A 114 9.40 -0.54 -0.84
C VAL A 114 10.48 0.38 -1.45
N ALA A 115 11.49 -0.18 -2.13
CA ALA A 115 12.50 0.64 -2.81
C ALA A 115 11.97 1.31 -4.08
N ALA A 116 11.05 0.67 -4.81
CA ALA A 116 10.43 1.25 -6.00
C ALA A 116 9.46 2.39 -5.65
N GLU A 117 8.80 2.32 -4.50
CA GLU A 117 7.90 3.36 -3.99
C GLU A 117 8.57 4.74 -3.93
N ASP A 118 9.81 4.79 -3.43
CA ASP A 118 10.59 6.03 -3.37
C ASP A 118 10.74 6.68 -4.76
N VAL A 119 11.09 5.88 -5.78
CA VAL A 119 11.28 6.34 -7.16
C VAL A 119 9.95 6.75 -7.78
N LEU A 120 8.86 6.03 -7.50
CA LEU A 120 7.53 6.36 -8.02
C LEU A 120 6.97 7.67 -7.44
N HIS A 121 7.30 8.00 -6.18
CA HIS A 121 7.03 9.35 -5.64
C HIS A 121 7.84 10.43 -6.37
N ASP A 122 9.15 10.21 -6.58
CA ASP A 122 10.00 11.18 -7.28
C ASP A 122 9.56 11.44 -8.72
N MET A 123 9.04 10.40 -9.38
CA MET A 123 8.43 10.49 -10.72
C MET A 123 7.02 11.11 -10.71
N GLY A 124 6.39 11.28 -9.55
CA GLY A 124 5.01 11.75 -9.41
C GLY A 124 3.93 10.72 -9.73
N ALA A 125 4.28 9.44 -9.86
CA ALA A 125 3.34 8.33 -10.10
C ALA A 125 2.56 7.95 -8.82
N LEU A 126 3.13 8.21 -7.64
CA LEU A 126 2.41 8.20 -6.37
C LEU A 126 2.12 9.64 -5.96
N SER A 127 0.85 9.95 -5.66
CA SER A 127 0.39 11.34 -5.64
C SER A 127 0.10 11.87 -4.23
N VAL A 128 0.07 11.00 -3.22
CA VAL A 128 -0.32 11.36 -1.85
C VAL A 128 0.53 10.58 -0.84
N MET A 129 0.95 11.25 0.23
CA MET A 129 1.49 10.60 1.43
C MET A 129 0.52 10.77 2.59
N THR A 130 0.23 9.67 3.29
CA THR A 130 -0.67 9.61 4.45
C THR A 130 0.02 8.93 5.63
N SER A 131 -0.61 8.90 6.80
CA SER A 131 -0.01 8.30 7.99
C SER A 131 -0.25 6.80 8.09
N ASP A 132 -1.50 6.36 8.04
CA ASP A 132 -2.02 5.10 8.61
C ASP A 132 -1.95 5.06 10.15
N ALA A 133 -2.44 6.13 10.78
CA ALA A 133 -2.23 6.42 12.20
C ALA A 133 -2.51 5.22 13.13
N MET A 134 -1.43 4.71 13.76
CA MET A 134 -1.47 3.58 14.71
C MET A 134 -1.95 2.24 14.11
N ALA A 135 -1.98 2.13 12.79
CA ALA A 135 -2.40 0.93 12.05
C ALA A 135 -1.39 0.61 10.95
N MET A 136 -0.11 0.43 11.31
CA MET A 136 1.05 0.43 10.40
C MET A 136 1.43 1.82 9.89
N GLY A 137 1.40 2.82 10.79
CA GLY A 137 1.67 4.20 10.41
C GLY A 137 1.80 5.18 11.56
N ARG A 138 2.49 6.30 11.32
CA ARG A 138 2.90 7.27 12.35
C ARG A 138 2.28 8.64 12.12
N VAL A 139 1.25 9.00 12.89
CA VAL A 139 0.44 10.22 12.65
C VAL A 139 1.27 11.52 12.60
N GLY A 140 2.31 11.64 13.42
CA GLY A 140 3.14 12.84 13.51
C GLY A 140 4.22 12.97 12.44
N GLU A 141 4.36 11.97 11.56
CA GLU A 141 5.53 11.89 10.65
C GLU A 141 5.21 12.12 9.18
N VAL A 142 3.96 12.37 8.78
CA VAL A 142 3.60 12.50 7.35
C VAL A 142 4.45 13.56 6.65
N ALA A 143 4.50 14.79 7.18
CA ALA A 143 5.24 15.87 6.56
C ALA A 143 6.76 15.62 6.56
N MET A 144 7.33 15.12 7.66
CA MET A 144 8.78 14.89 7.73
C MET A 144 9.22 13.77 6.78
N ARG A 145 8.38 12.74 6.59
CA ARG A 145 8.67 11.60 5.71
C ARG A 145 8.65 12.01 4.24
N CYS A 146 7.74 12.91 3.85
CA CYS A 146 7.79 13.53 2.52
C CYS A 146 9.14 14.22 2.26
N TRP A 147 9.64 15.01 3.21
CA TRP A 147 10.89 15.75 3.02
C TRP A 147 12.12 14.85 3.07
N GLN A 148 12.12 13.81 3.91
CA GLN A 148 13.18 12.80 3.95
C GLN A 148 13.25 12.01 2.64
N LEU A 149 12.10 11.70 2.04
CA LEU A 149 12.04 11.06 0.74
C LEU A 149 12.61 11.96 -0.36
N ALA A 150 12.19 13.22 -0.42
CA ALA A 150 12.71 14.18 -1.37
C ALA A 150 14.24 14.41 -1.21
N ASP A 151 14.75 14.43 0.03
CA ASP A 151 16.19 14.52 0.31
C ASP A 151 16.96 13.30 -0.23
N LYS A 152 16.42 12.09 -0.04
CA LYS A 152 17.05 10.85 -0.52
C LYS A 152 17.10 10.76 -2.05
N MET A 153 16.07 11.26 -2.75
CA MET A 153 15.95 11.16 -4.21
C MET A 153 16.78 12.21 -4.98
N LYS A 154 17.21 13.27 -4.30
CA LYS A 154 18.06 14.33 -4.87
C LYS A 154 19.53 13.91 -4.99
#